data_AF-A0A9D9ZZY9-F1
#
_entry.id   AF-A0A9D9ZZY9-F1
#
_cell.length_a   1.000
_cell.length_b   1.000
_cell.length_c   1.000
_cell.angle_alpha   90.00
_cell.angle_beta   90.00
_cell.angle_gamma   90.00
#
_symmetry.space_group_name_H-M   'P 1'
#
loop_
_entity.id
_entity.type
_entity.pdbx_description
1 polymer ?
#
loop_
_entity_poly.entity_id
_entity_poly.type
_entity_poly.pdbx_seq_one_letter_code
_entity_poly.pdbx_strand_id
1 'polypeptide(L)'
;MRTYGKDFKNTTKKEDAVGKPDFWKNSKRYYDLKSYWRNRFGCTVHKLQIDAGFTCPNRDGRVATGGCIYCDGRGSKLRQSGALPSVADQIASGKKYYKPSASKFVAYFQTFTNTYAPVEKLKALYDEALA
;
A
#
# COMPACT_ATOMS: atom_id res chain seq x y z
N MET A 1 -9.07 69.40 -7.31
CA MET A 1 -9.28 68.17 -6.52
C MET A 1 -10.19 67.26 -7.34
N ARG A 2 -9.61 66.40 -8.20
CA ARG A 2 -10.35 65.68 -9.27
C ARG A 2 -10.37 64.20 -8.90
N THR A 3 -11.57 63.66 -8.71
CA THR A 3 -11.84 62.27 -8.38
C THR A 3 -11.47 61.37 -9.57
N TYR A 4 -10.66 60.34 -9.32
CA TYR A 4 -10.37 59.28 -10.29
C TYR A 4 -11.07 58.00 -9.83
N GLY A 5 -12.18 57.68 -10.50
CA GLY A 5 -12.65 56.31 -10.59
C GLY A 5 -11.75 55.52 -11.55
N LYS A 6 -11.55 54.24 -11.23
CA LYS A 6 -11.50 53.16 -12.22
C LYS A 6 -11.63 51.83 -11.46
N ASP A 7 -12.80 51.23 -11.65
CA ASP A 7 -13.11 49.86 -11.27
C ASP A 7 -12.07 48.91 -11.88
N PHE A 8 -11.15 48.42 -11.04
CA PHE A 8 -10.36 47.25 -11.38
C PHE A 8 -11.29 46.04 -11.34
N LYS A 9 -11.90 45.73 -12.49
CA LYS A 9 -12.51 44.43 -12.73
C LYS A 9 -11.42 43.38 -12.57
N ASN A 10 -11.44 42.73 -11.40
CA ASN A 10 -10.61 41.58 -11.10
C ASN A 10 -11.04 40.43 -12.03
N THR A 11 -10.44 40.40 -13.22
CA THR A 11 -10.53 39.28 -14.14
C THR A 11 -9.55 38.22 -13.67
N THR A 12 -9.87 37.58 -12.54
CA THR A 12 -9.34 36.25 -12.25
C THR A 12 -9.88 35.34 -13.34
N LYS A 13 -9.11 35.20 -14.42
CA LYS A 13 -9.17 34.00 -15.26
C LYS A 13 -9.08 32.85 -14.26
N LYS A 14 -10.16 32.09 -14.10
CA LYS A 14 -10.07 30.72 -13.59
C LYS A 14 -9.06 30.08 -14.53
N GLU A 15 -7.83 29.87 -14.06
CA GLU A 15 -6.98 28.86 -14.66
C GLU A 15 -7.85 27.62 -14.72
N ASP A 16 -8.14 27.17 -15.94
CA ASP A 16 -8.92 25.98 -16.18
C ASP A 16 -8.22 24.86 -15.44
N ALA A 17 -8.73 24.54 -14.25
CA ALA A 17 -8.26 23.41 -13.46
C ALA A 17 -8.40 22.22 -14.39
N VAL A 18 -7.27 21.71 -14.89
CA VAL A 18 -7.22 20.60 -15.85
C VAL A 18 -8.19 19.55 -15.32
N GLY A 19 -9.30 19.37 -16.03
CA GLY A 19 -10.39 18.53 -15.58
C GLY A 19 -9.85 17.13 -15.32
N LYS A 20 -10.31 16.49 -14.25
CA LYS A 20 -9.92 15.10 -13.98
C LYS A 20 -10.30 14.26 -15.21
N PRO A 21 -9.42 13.40 -15.74
CA PRO A 21 -9.79 12.54 -16.85
C PRO A 21 -11.01 11.68 -16.52
N ASP A 22 -11.87 11.40 -17.50
CA ASP A 22 -13.16 10.71 -17.31
C ASP A 22 -13.04 9.32 -16.66
N PHE A 23 -11.88 8.67 -16.83
CA PHE A 23 -11.61 7.39 -16.18
C PHE A 23 -11.44 7.52 -14.65
N TRP A 24 -11.16 8.71 -14.13
CA TRP A 24 -10.95 8.95 -12.70
C TRP A 24 -12.29 8.98 -11.94
N LYS A 25 -12.84 7.79 -11.67
CA LYS A 25 -14.13 7.62 -10.96
C LYS A 25 -14.03 7.79 -9.44
N ASN A 26 -13.62 8.97 -8.95
CA ASN A 26 -13.75 9.36 -7.55
C ASN A 26 -13.78 10.90 -7.35
N SER A 27 -14.16 11.37 -6.15
CA SER A 27 -14.22 12.79 -5.81
C SER A 27 -12.89 13.38 -5.30
N LYS A 28 -11.85 12.58 -5.10
CA LYS A 28 -10.56 12.99 -4.49
C LYS A 28 -9.76 13.87 -5.44
N ARG A 29 -8.86 14.69 -4.88
CA ARG A 29 -7.94 15.56 -5.64
C ARG A 29 -6.68 14.85 -6.17
N TYR A 30 -6.50 13.57 -5.87
CA TYR A 30 -5.38 12.74 -6.34
C TYR A 30 -5.87 11.38 -6.85
N TYR A 31 -5.12 10.81 -7.79
CA TYR A 31 -5.44 9.50 -8.36
C TYR A 31 -4.92 8.39 -7.45
N ASP A 32 -5.81 7.83 -6.63
CA ASP A 32 -5.45 6.82 -5.65
C ASP A 32 -5.25 5.42 -6.28
N LEU A 33 -4.51 4.58 -5.57
CA LEU A 33 -4.18 3.22 -6.03
C LEU A 33 -5.42 2.33 -6.25
N LYS A 34 -6.49 2.52 -5.46
CA LYS A 34 -7.75 1.76 -5.63
C LYS A 34 -8.42 2.15 -6.95
N SER A 35 -8.48 3.43 -7.27
CA SER A 35 -8.98 3.93 -8.56
C SER A 35 -8.09 3.49 -9.71
N TYR A 36 -6.77 3.50 -9.54
CA TYR A 36 -5.84 2.94 -10.52
C TYR A 36 -6.14 1.48 -10.83
N TRP A 37 -6.24 0.63 -9.82
CA TRP A 37 -6.53 -0.80 -10.01
C TRP A 37 -7.91 -1.06 -10.59
N ARG A 38 -8.95 -0.35 -10.14
CA ARG A 38 -10.28 -0.50 -10.72
C ARG A 38 -10.31 -0.17 -12.20
N ASN A 39 -9.60 0.87 -12.62
CA ASN A 39 -9.53 1.26 -14.03
C ASN A 39 -8.71 0.26 -14.84
N ARG A 40 -7.56 -0.17 -14.30
CA ARG A 40 -6.64 -1.08 -15.00
C ARG A 40 -7.18 -2.51 -15.13
N PHE A 41 -7.94 -2.98 -14.15
CA PHE A 41 -8.36 -4.38 -14.04
C PHE A 41 -9.87 -4.60 -14.10
N GLY A 42 -10.68 -3.53 -14.10
CA GLY A 42 -12.14 -3.62 -14.14
C GLY A 42 -12.80 -4.16 -12.85
N CYS A 43 -12.01 -4.45 -11.82
CA CYS A 43 -12.49 -5.03 -10.57
C CYS A 43 -11.79 -4.44 -9.35
N THR A 44 -12.31 -4.70 -8.15
CA THR A 44 -11.59 -4.37 -6.92
C THR A 44 -10.41 -5.34 -6.74
N VAL A 45 -9.24 -4.78 -6.44
CA VAL A 45 -8.01 -5.51 -6.15
C VAL A 45 -7.61 -5.22 -4.70
N HIS A 46 -7.20 -6.25 -3.97
CA HIS A 46 -6.80 -6.12 -2.56
C HIS A 46 -5.38 -6.62 -2.30
N LYS A 47 -4.67 -6.00 -1.36
CA LYS A 47 -3.36 -6.46 -0.91
C LYS A 47 -3.51 -7.47 0.21
N LEU A 48 -2.98 -8.67 0.03
CA LEU A 48 -2.89 -9.68 1.07
C LEU A 48 -1.58 -9.48 1.82
N GLN A 49 -1.69 -9.22 3.11
CA GLN A 49 -0.55 -8.88 3.95
C GLN A 49 0.10 -10.18 4.40
N ILE A 50 1.34 -10.40 3.96
CA ILE A 50 2.11 -11.62 4.24
C ILE A 50 3.19 -11.29 5.27
N ASP A 51 3.29 -12.14 6.30
CA ASP A 51 4.41 -12.20 7.20
C ASP A 51 5.20 -13.48 6.93
N ALA A 52 6.39 -13.33 6.35
CA ALA A 52 7.28 -14.43 5.99
C ALA A 52 8.38 -14.68 7.03
N GLY A 53 8.21 -14.18 8.26
CA GLY A 53 9.16 -14.38 9.35
C GLY A 53 10.47 -13.62 9.15
N PHE A 54 10.43 -12.51 8.42
CA PHE A 54 11.58 -11.64 8.26
C PHE A 54 11.92 -10.90 9.56
N THR A 55 13.10 -10.29 9.59
CA THR A 55 13.57 -9.44 10.71
C THR A 55 13.85 -8.02 10.22
N CYS A 56 14.38 -7.15 11.07
CA CYS A 56 14.76 -5.79 10.71
C CYS A 56 16.17 -5.46 11.25
N PRO A 57 17.07 -4.90 10.42
CA PRO A 57 18.40 -4.41 10.82
C PRO A 57 18.41 -3.53 12.08
N ASN A 58 17.36 -2.74 12.24
CA ASN A 58 17.23 -1.80 13.36
C ASN A 58 16.68 -2.45 14.63
N ARG A 59 16.30 -3.74 14.56
CA ARG A 59 15.68 -4.50 15.67
C ARG A 59 16.55 -5.67 16.13
N ASP A 60 17.22 -6.34 15.21
CA ASP A 60 17.97 -7.58 15.49
C ASP A 60 19.35 -7.36 16.10
N GLY A 61 19.75 -6.10 16.33
CA GLY A 61 21.03 -5.74 16.93
C GLY A 61 22.17 -5.63 15.94
N ARG A 62 21.94 -5.81 14.63
CA ARG A 62 23.01 -5.67 13.62
C ARG A 62 23.34 -4.23 13.28
N VAL A 63 22.33 -3.36 13.16
CA VAL A 63 22.52 -1.91 12.92
C VAL A 63 22.07 -1.11 14.14
N ALA A 64 20.95 -1.48 14.74
CA ALA A 64 20.45 -0.91 16.00
C ALA A 64 19.67 -1.94 16.80
N THR A 65 19.36 -1.59 18.05
CA THR A 65 18.49 -2.36 18.94
C THR A 65 17.20 -1.58 19.20
N GLY A 66 16.12 -2.30 19.53
CA GLY A 66 14.83 -1.69 19.90
C GLY A 66 13.91 -1.27 18.73
N GLY A 67 14.45 -1.10 17.52
CA GLY A 67 13.67 -0.70 16.34
C GLY A 67 13.69 0.80 16.07
N CYS A 68 13.09 1.21 14.94
CA CYS A 68 12.94 2.63 14.62
C CYS A 68 12.00 3.30 15.63
N ILE A 69 12.26 4.57 15.99
CA ILE A 69 11.45 5.36 16.94
C ILE A 69 9.96 5.45 16.59
N TYR A 70 9.62 5.31 15.31
CA TYR A 70 8.24 5.36 14.80
C TYR A 70 7.64 3.95 14.59
N CYS A 71 8.43 2.89 14.77
CA CYS A 71 7.97 1.53 14.60
C CYS A 71 7.41 1.03 15.93
N ASP A 72 6.22 0.46 15.92
CA ASP A 72 5.64 -0.14 17.13
C ASP A 72 6.34 -1.44 17.55
N GLY A 73 7.27 -1.96 16.74
CA GLY A 73 8.14 -3.09 17.04
C GLY A 73 7.45 -4.46 17.12
N ARG A 74 6.12 -4.52 17.13
CA ARG A 74 5.33 -5.74 17.36
C ARG A 74 5.24 -6.65 16.13
N GLY A 75 5.29 -6.06 14.93
CA GLY A 75 5.09 -6.78 13.68
C GLY A 75 3.63 -7.20 13.45
N SER A 76 3.39 -8.20 12.61
CA SER A 76 2.03 -8.67 12.30
C SER A 76 1.29 -9.21 13.52
N LYS A 77 -0.05 -9.17 13.48
CA LYS A 77 -0.86 -9.89 14.49
C LYS A 77 -0.63 -11.41 14.44
N LEU A 78 -0.34 -11.94 13.25
CA LEU A 78 -0.15 -13.37 13.02
C LEU A 78 1.08 -13.91 13.77
N ARG A 79 2.19 -13.18 13.76
CA ARG A 79 3.39 -13.55 14.53
C ARG A 79 3.20 -13.41 16.04
N GLN A 80 2.30 -12.53 16.46
CA GLN A 80 1.96 -12.35 17.88
C GLN A 80 1.06 -13.48 18.38
N SER A 81 0.31 -14.14 17.49
CA SER A 81 -0.56 -15.28 17.83
C SER A 81 0.15 -16.64 17.86
N GLY A 82 1.44 -16.71 17.51
CA GLY A 82 2.23 -17.94 17.56
C GLY A 82 3.06 -18.20 16.30
N ALA A 83 3.26 -19.48 15.98
CA ALA A 83 3.98 -19.89 14.78
C ALA A 83 3.29 -19.37 13.51
N LEU A 84 4.08 -18.88 12.56
CA LEU A 84 3.55 -18.38 11.30
C LEU A 84 3.08 -19.55 10.43
N PRO A 85 1.86 -19.50 9.88
CA PRO A 85 1.45 -20.41 8.82
C PRO A 85 2.23 -20.13 7.52
N SER A 86 2.18 -21.09 6.60
CA SER A 86 2.83 -20.98 5.29
C SER A 86 2.33 -19.76 4.50
N VAL A 87 3.10 -19.30 3.51
CA VAL A 87 2.66 -18.18 2.66
C VAL A 87 1.40 -18.57 1.90
N ALA A 88 1.32 -19.81 1.43
CA ALA A 88 0.14 -20.36 0.77
C ALA A 88 -1.10 -20.29 1.66
N ASP A 89 -0.99 -20.69 2.93
CA ASP A 89 -2.11 -20.64 3.89
C ASP A 89 -2.55 -19.21 4.21
N GLN A 90 -1.58 -18.29 4.36
CA GLN A 90 -1.87 -16.86 4.55
C GLN A 90 -2.64 -16.29 3.35
N ILE A 91 -2.23 -16.66 2.13
CA ILE A 91 -2.90 -16.25 0.89
C ILE A 91 -4.30 -16.86 0.82
N ALA A 92 -4.46 -18.15 1.10
CA ALA A 92 -5.76 -18.83 1.06
C ALA A 92 -6.74 -18.20 2.06
N SER A 93 -6.31 -18.00 3.30
CA SER A 93 -7.10 -17.34 4.36
C SER A 93 -7.45 -15.90 3.99
N GLY A 94 -6.48 -15.13 3.50
CA GLY A 94 -6.68 -13.76 3.05
C GLY A 94 -7.65 -13.65 1.86
N LYS A 95 -7.49 -14.50 0.84
CA LYS A 95 -8.42 -14.60 -0.30
C LYS A 95 -9.83 -14.89 0.20
N LYS A 96 -10.01 -15.86 1.11
CA LYS A 96 -11.31 -16.22 1.69
C LYS A 96 -11.97 -15.02 2.39
N TYR A 97 -11.21 -14.31 3.22
CA TYR A 97 -11.69 -13.15 3.97
C TYR A 97 -12.12 -11.99 3.05
N TYR A 98 -11.33 -11.67 2.02
CA TYR A 98 -11.58 -10.54 1.14
C TYR A 98 -12.40 -10.87 -0.12
N LYS A 99 -12.73 -12.15 -0.36
CA LYS A 99 -13.51 -12.58 -1.53
C LYS A 99 -14.82 -11.79 -1.75
N PRO A 100 -15.59 -11.41 -0.71
CA PRO A 100 -16.81 -10.64 -0.91
C PRO A 100 -16.58 -9.21 -1.44
N SER A 101 -15.37 -8.66 -1.27
CA SER A 101 -15.06 -7.27 -1.60
C SER A 101 -14.00 -7.09 -2.70
N ALA A 102 -13.30 -8.17 -3.09
CA ALA A 102 -12.24 -8.14 -4.08
C ALA A 102 -12.23 -9.39 -4.98
N SER A 103 -11.89 -9.18 -6.25
CA SER A 103 -11.81 -10.25 -7.25
C SER A 103 -10.37 -10.65 -7.58
N LYS A 104 -9.41 -9.75 -7.37
CA LYS A 104 -7.98 -9.98 -7.58
C LYS A 104 -7.19 -9.58 -6.34
N PHE A 105 -6.00 -10.16 -6.22
CA PHE A 105 -5.17 -10.04 -5.03
C PHE A 105 -3.71 -9.80 -5.40
N VAL A 106 -3.01 -9.07 -4.55
CA VAL A 106 -1.55 -8.89 -4.62
C VAL A 106 -0.97 -9.40 -3.32
N ALA A 107 -0.07 -10.39 -3.38
CA ALA A 107 0.70 -10.80 -2.22
C ALA A 107 1.67 -9.67 -1.83
N TYR A 108 1.58 -9.18 -0.60
CA TYR A 108 2.34 -8.05 -0.11
C TYR A 108 3.08 -8.44 1.17
N PHE A 109 4.37 -8.74 1.02
CA PHE A 109 5.29 -9.05 2.12
C PHE A 109 5.53 -7.80 2.95
N GLN A 110 4.67 -7.58 3.94
CA GLN A 110 4.55 -6.31 4.65
C GLN A 110 5.41 -6.25 5.92
N THR A 111 5.52 -7.37 6.62
CA THR A 111 6.05 -7.37 7.99
C THR A 111 7.56 -7.45 7.99
N PHE A 112 8.19 -6.44 8.60
CA PHE A 112 9.64 -6.27 8.65
C PHE A 112 10.27 -6.29 7.25
N THR A 113 11.57 -6.56 7.13
CA THR A 113 12.31 -6.42 5.87
C THR A 113 13.06 -7.68 5.48
N ASN A 114 13.10 -7.97 4.19
CA ASN A 114 13.85 -9.09 3.63
C ASN A 114 15.36 -8.85 3.52
N THR A 115 15.89 -7.72 4.02
CA THR A 115 17.29 -7.25 3.85
C THR A 115 18.37 -8.31 4.08
N TYR A 116 18.15 -9.25 5.01
CA TYR A 116 19.14 -10.28 5.37
C TYR A 116 18.80 -11.68 4.89
N ALA A 117 17.67 -11.85 4.20
CA ALA A 117 17.29 -13.17 3.71
C ALA A 117 18.14 -13.54 2.49
N PRO A 118 18.67 -14.78 2.42
CA PRO A 118 19.37 -15.26 1.24
C PRO A 118 18.43 -15.36 0.04
N VAL A 119 18.96 -15.24 -1.17
CA VAL A 119 18.17 -15.18 -2.42
C VAL A 119 17.33 -16.44 -2.60
N GLU A 120 17.86 -17.60 -2.21
CA GLU A 120 17.19 -18.90 -2.30
C GLU A 120 15.93 -18.93 -1.45
N LYS A 121 16.01 -18.37 -0.23
CA LYS A 121 14.84 -18.23 0.65
C LYS A 121 13.81 -17.29 0.06
N LEU A 122 14.24 -16.16 -0.49
CA LEU A 122 13.33 -15.19 -1.11
C LEU A 122 12.62 -15.79 -2.32
N LYS A 123 13.37 -16.48 -3.17
CA LYS A 123 12.81 -17.18 -4.33
C LYS A 123 11.75 -18.19 -3.90
N ALA A 124 12.05 -19.04 -2.93
CA ALA A 124 11.09 -20.04 -2.44
C ALA A 124 9.78 -19.40 -1.94
N LEU A 125 9.87 -18.33 -1.14
CA LEU A 125 8.69 -17.61 -0.62
C LEU A 125 7.87 -16.93 -1.73
N TYR A 126 8.53 -16.41 -2.76
CA TYR A 126 7.85 -15.74 -3.87
C TYR A 126 7.23 -16.74 -4.85
N ASP A 127 7.91 -17.85 -5.11
CA ASP A 127 7.36 -18.96 -5.89
C ASP A 127 6.11 -19.52 -5.19
N GLU A 128 6.17 -19.73 -3.86
CA GLU A 128 5.02 -20.17 -3.06
C GLU A 128 3.86 -19.16 -3.13
N ALA A 129 4.15 -17.86 -3.17
CA ALA A 129 3.13 -16.83 -3.29
C ALA A 129 2.46 -16.75 -4.67
N LEU A 130 3.13 -17.25 -5.72
CA LEU A 130 2.69 -17.21 -7.11
C LEU A 130 2.05 -18.51 -7.60
N ALA A 131 2.24 -19.61 -6.87
CA ALA A 131 1.61 -20.92 -7.13
C ALA A 131 0.07 -20.85 -7.06
#